data_AF-A0A438CQV2-F1
#
_entry.id   AF-A0A438CQV2-F1
#
_cell.length_a   1.000
_cell.length_b   1.000
_cell.length_c   1.000
_cell.angle_alpha   90.00
_cell.angle_beta   90.00
_cell.angle_gamma   90.00
#
_symmetry.space_group_name_H-M   'P 1'
#
loop_
_entity.id
_entity.type
_entity.pdbx_description
1 polymer ?
#
loop_
_entity_poly.entity_id
_entity_poly.type
_entity_poly.pdbx_seq_one_letter_code
_entity_poly.pdbx_strand_id
1 'polypeptide(L)'
;MKRLELKESPLDIVLEKAAMGDKTVILTTVNGAWAANNSLLDLFLESFHIGNNTKRLLNHLVIIALDQKSYARCLALHPLCYALKTEGVDFSGEAYYSTPNYLEMMWRRIDFLRSILTMGYSFIFTLR
;
A
#
# COMPACT_ATOMS: atom_id res chain seq x y z
N MET A 1 7.69 9.87 36.25
CA MET A 1 6.96 10.30 35.04
C MET A 1 6.74 9.05 34.20
N LYS A 2 5.52 8.49 34.18
CA LYS A 2 5.22 7.26 33.41
C LYS A 2 5.34 7.59 31.92
N ARG A 3 6.24 6.91 31.22
CA ARG A 3 6.30 6.90 29.76
C ARG A 3 4.96 6.34 29.29
N LEU A 4 4.11 7.18 28.72
CA LEU A 4 2.90 6.73 28.03
C LEU A 4 3.38 5.75 26.95
N GLU A 5 2.95 4.49 27.04
CA GLU A 5 3.05 3.56 25.93
C GLU A 5 2.18 4.13 24.80
N LEU A 6 2.82 4.91 23.91
CA LEU A 6 2.22 5.28 22.64
C LEU A 6 2.03 3.97 21.89
N LYS A 7 0.79 3.48 21.87
CA LYS A 7 0.42 2.32 21.08
C LYS A 7 0.69 2.68 19.62
N GLU A 8 1.78 2.18 19.07
CA GLU A 8 2.16 2.41 17.67
C GLU A 8 0.99 2.02 16.77
N SER A 9 0.67 2.89 15.81
CA SER A 9 -0.42 2.57 14.89
C SER A 9 0.00 1.37 14.02
N PRO A 10 -0.95 0.55 13.54
CA PRO A 10 -0.63 -0.53 12.61
C PRO A 10 0.14 -0.04 11.37
N LEU A 11 -0.07 1.22 10.96
CA LEU A 11 0.66 1.86 9.88
C LEU A 11 2.13 2.09 10.25
N ASP A 12 2.40 2.64 11.43
CA ASP A 12 3.78 2.88 11.92
C ASP A 12 4.60 1.59 11.89
N ILE A 13 4.02 0.50 12.42
CA ILE A 13 4.68 -0.81 12.49
C ILE A 13 5.05 -1.33 11.10
N VAL A 14 4.14 -1.19 10.12
CA VAL A 14 4.39 -1.66 8.75
C VAL A 14 5.42 -0.79 8.04
N LEU A 15 5.35 0.53 8.21
CA LEU A 15 6.31 1.47 7.62
C LEU A 15 7.70 1.30 8.22
N GLU A 16 7.82 1.13 9.53
CA GLU A 16 9.10 0.89 10.20
C GLU A 16 9.76 -0.41 9.73
N LYS A 17 8.98 -1.49 9.59
CA LYS A 17 9.50 -2.77 9.06
C LYS A 17 9.96 -2.68 7.61
N ALA A 18 9.32 -1.83 6.81
CA ALA A 18 9.64 -1.64 5.40
C ALA A 18 10.76 -0.62 5.16
N ALA A 19 11.03 0.25 6.12
CA ALA A 19 11.91 1.40 5.93
C ALA A 19 13.34 1.00 5.58
N MET A 20 13.90 1.70 4.59
CA MET A 20 15.34 1.75 4.37
C MET A 20 16.02 2.61 5.45
N GLY A 21 17.36 2.62 5.48
CA GLY A 21 18.12 3.33 6.51
C GLY A 21 17.87 4.85 6.58
N ASP A 22 17.36 5.44 5.51
CA ASP A 22 16.99 6.85 5.38
C ASP A 22 15.47 7.12 5.55
N LYS A 23 14.72 6.15 6.08
CA LYS A 23 13.25 6.17 6.18
C LYS A 23 12.53 6.22 4.83
N THR A 24 13.17 5.80 3.74
CA THR A 24 12.48 5.61 2.46
C THR A 24 11.74 4.27 2.42
N VAL A 25 10.48 4.27 1.97
CA VAL A 25 9.68 3.06 1.71
C VAL A 25 9.23 3.02 0.24
N ILE A 26 8.98 1.82 -0.29
CA ILE A 26 8.34 1.65 -1.60
C ILE A 26 6.87 1.40 -1.35
N LEU A 27 6.00 2.20 -1.95
CA LEU A 27 4.56 2.12 -1.77
C LEU A 27 3.88 1.74 -3.07
N THR A 28 2.80 0.99 -2.95
CA THR A 28 1.85 0.79 -4.04
C THR A 28 0.43 0.71 -3.50
N THR A 29 -0.56 1.07 -4.31
CA THR A 29 -1.98 0.92 -3.96
C THR A 29 -2.65 -0.09 -4.88
N VAL A 30 -3.51 -0.93 -4.32
CA VAL A 30 -4.24 -1.94 -5.08
C VAL A 30 -5.69 -2.06 -4.58
N ASN A 31 -6.62 -2.26 -5.51
CA ASN A 31 -8.02 -2.55 -5.22
C ASN A 31 -8.40 -3.97 -5.67
N GLY A 32 -9.64 -4.38 -5.38
CA GLY A 32 -10.13 -5.73 -5.61
C GLY A 32 -10.15 -6.19 -7.08
N ALA A 33 -10.15 -5.26 -8.03
CA ALA A 33 -10.05 -5.55 -9.46
C ALA A 33 -8.60 -5.89 -9.85
N TRP A 34 -7.64 -5.07 -9.39
CA TRP A 34 -6.21 -5.24 -9.66
C TRP A 34 -5.51 -6.26 -8.76
N ALA A 35 -6.23 -6.83 -7.78
CA ALA A 35 -5.79 -7.92 -6.91
C ALA A 35 -6.46 -9.27 -7.25
N ALA A 36 -7.15 -9.39 -8.39
CA ALA A 36 -7.67 -10.69 -8.83
C ALA A 36 -6.55 -11.69 -9.13
N ASN A 37 -6.87 -12.98 -9.22
CA ASN A 37 -5.88 -13.99 -9.62
C ASN A 37 -5.38 -13.71 -11.05
N ASN A 38 -4.08 -13.87 -11.27
CA ASN A 38 -3.37 -13.57 -12.52
C ASN A 38 -3.59 -12.13 -13.02
N SER A 39 -3.67 -11.18 -12.09
CA SER A 39 -3.89 -9.76 -12.39
C SER A 39 -2.62 -8.92 -12.22
N LEU A 40 -2.77 -7.59 -12.28
CA LEU A 40 -1.65 -6.64 -12.23
C LEU A 40 -0.79 -6.79 -10.97
N LEU A 41 -1.38 -7.13 -9.82
CA LEU A 41 -0.62 -7.36 -8.59
C LEU A 41 0.35 -8.54 -8.72
N ASP A 42 -0.07 -9.63 -9.34
CA ASP A 42 0.77 -10.83 -9.50
C ASP A 42 1.94 -10.53 -10.45
N LEU A 43 1.67 -9.85 -11.57
CA LEU A 43 2.71 -9.41 -12.52
C LEU A 43 3.68 -8.42 -11.88
N PHE A 44 3.17 -7.50 -11.06
CA PHE A 44 4.00 -6.53 -10.36
C PHE A 44 4.96 -7.22 -9.40
N LEU A 45 4.47 -8.14 -8.56
CA LEU A 45 5.32 -8.89 -7.63
C LEU A 45 6.33 -9.79 -8.37
N GLU A 46 5.88 -10.48 -9.42
CA GLU A 46 6.76 -11.32 -10.25
C GLU A 46 7.89 -10.49 -10.87
N SER A 47 7.63 -9.24 -11.27
CA SER A 47 8.66 -8.36 -11.82
C SER A 47 9.84 -8.12 -10.87
N PHE A 48 9.61 -8.11 -9.54
CA PHE A 48 10.69 -8.05 -8.55
C PHE A 48 11.43 -9.37 -8.40
N HIS A 49 10.74 -10.50 -8.61
CA HIS A 49 11.36 -11.82 -8.51
C HIS A 49 12.31 -12.10 -9.68
N ILE A 50 11.89 -11.75 -10.90
CA ILE A 50 12.66 -12.01 -12.12
C ILE A 50 13.60 -10.86 -12.51
N GLY A 51 13.36 -9.65 -11.99
CA GLY A 51 14.16 -8.48 -12.32
C GLY A 51 15.56 -8.54 -11.73
N ASN A 52 16.56 -8.08 -12.51
CA ASN A 52 17.96 -8.07 -12.10
C ASN A 52 18.16 -7.29 -10.80
N ASN A 53 18.55 -7.96 -9.73
CA ASN A 53 18.81 -7.33 -8.43
C ASN A 53 17.59 -6.56 -7.87
N THR A 54 16.36 -7.01 -8.14
CA THR A 54 15.15 -6.32 -7.63
C THR A 54 14.46 -7.04 -6.48
N LYS A 55 14.66 -8.36 -6.32
CA LYS A 55 14.00 -9.17 -5.27
C LYS A 55 14.14 -8.61 -3.86
N ARG A 56 15.30 -8.03 -3.51
CA ARG A 56 15.52 -7.41 -2.19
C ARG A 56 14.59 -6.22 -1.90
N LEU A 57 14.10 -5.54 -2.93
CA LEU A 57 13.23 -4.38 -2.79
C LEU A 57 11.85 -4.77 -2.25
N LEU A 58 11.45 -6.04 -2.36
CA LEU A 58 10.22 -6.54 -1.73
C LEU A 58 10.25 -6.35 -0.22
N ASN A 59 11.41 -6.40 0.43
CA ASN A 59 11.52 -6.14 1.87
C ASN A 59 11.13 -4.69 2.24
N HIS A 60 11.15 -3.79 1.26
CA HIS A 60 10.84 -2.37 1.42
C HIS A 60 9.50 -1.97 0.76
N LEU A 61 8.79 -2.93 0.19
CA LEU A 61 7.50 -2.72 -0.45
C LEU A 61 6.39 -2.80 0.59
N VAL A 62 5.55 -1.77 0.67
CA VAL A 62 4.28 -1.78 1.39
C VAL A 62 3.16 -1.69 0.37
N ILE A 63 2.24 -2.65 0.40
CA ILE A 63 1.05 -2.66 -0.45
C ILE A 63 -0.13 -2.14 0.35
N ILE A 64 -0.71 -1.05 -0.14
CA ILE A 64 -1.87 -0.39 0.43
C ILE A 64 -3.12 -0.93 -0.26
N ALA A 65 -3.91 -1.70 0.48
CA ALA A 65 -5.15 -2.28 0.00
C ALA A 65 -6.32 -1.32 0.23
N LEU A 66 -7.09 -1.06 -0.83
CA LEU A 66 -8.21 -0.12 -0.82
C LEU A 66 -9.55 -0.77 -0.43
N ASP A 67 -9.57 -2.08 -0.23
CA ASP A 67 -10.75 -2.87 0.14
C ASP A 67 -10.34 -4.20 0.79
N GLN A 68 -11.31 -4.91 1.38
CA GLN A 68 -11.04 -6.15 2.10
C GLN A 68 -10.56 -7.29 1.19
N LYS A 69 -11.04 -7.36 -0.06
CA LYS A 69 -10.65 -8.40 -1.02
C LYS A 69 -9.19 -8.21 -1.42
N SER A 70 -8.78 -6.98 -1.74
CA SER A 70 -7.39 -6.67 -2.04
C SER A 70 -6.47 -6.84 -0.82
N TYR A 71 -6.95 -6.55 0.38
CA TYR A 71 -6.17 -6.75 1.61
C TYR A 71 -5.91 -8.24 1.89
N ALA A 72 -6.94 -9.07 1.79
CA ALA A 72 -6.81 -10.52 1.95
C ALA A 72 -5.88 -11.13 0.89
N ARG A 73 -6.00 -10.69 -0.38
CA ARG A 73 -5.06 -11.10 -1.44
C ARG A 73 -3.64 -10.68 -1.13
N CYS A 74 -3.44 -9.43 -0.70
CA CYS A 74 -2.13 -8.91 -0.37
C CYS A 74 -1.44 -9.79 0.69
N LEU A 75 -2.12 -10.07 1.80
CA LEU A 75 -1.56 -10.89 2.89
C LEU A 75 -1.19 -12.32 2.45
N ALA A 76 -1.86 -12.86 1.44
CA ALA A 76 -1.54 -14.17 0.88
C ALA A 76 -0.26 -14.16 0.02
N LEU A 77 0.13 -13.00 -0.53
CA LEU A 77 1.25 -12.86 -1.46
C LEU A 77 2.46 -12.15 -0.85
N HIS A 78 2.23 -11.26 0.11
CA HIS A 78 3.22 -10.31 0.62
C HIS A 78 2.99 -10.00 2.11
N PRO A 79 4.02 -9.97 2.98
CA PRO A 79 3.83 -9.77 4.41
C PRO A 79 3.55 -8.32 4.84
N LEU A 80 3.93 -7.32 4.03
CA LEU A 80 3.83 -5.90 4.40
C LEU A 80 2.64 -5.25 3.69
N CYS A 81 1.46 -5.49 4.23
CA CYS A 81 0.18 -4.98 3.73
C CYS A 81 -0.48 -4.05 4.72
N TYR A 82 -1.13 -3.00 4.22
CA TYR A 82 -1.93 -2.09 5.04
C TYR A 82 -3.31 -1.87 4.42
N ALA A 83 -4.37 -2.04 5.21
CA ALA A 83 -5.74 -1.76 4.78
C ALA A 83 -6.06 -0.27 4.97
N LEU A 84 -6.26 0.46 3.88
CA LEU A 84 -6.69 1.85 3.93
C LEU A 84 -8.20 1.88 4.20
N LYS A 85 -8.61 2.54 5.29
CA LYS A 85 -10.02 2.65 5.66
C LYS A 85 -10.78 3.49 4.63
N THR A 86 -11.79 2.89 4.02
CA THR A 86 -12.70 3.56 3.08
C THR A 86 -14.08 3.68 3.73
N GLU A 87 -14.33 4.81 4.37
CA GLU A 87 -15.66 5.15 4.89
C GLU A 87 -16.67 5.20 3.75
N GLY A 88 -17.55 4.20 3.69
CA GLY A 88 -18.79 4.20 2.90
C GLY A 88 -18.67 3.93 1.41
N VAL A 89 -17.46 3.75 0.86
CA VAL A 89 -17.26 3.55 -0.60
C VAL A 89 -16.54 2.25 -0.89
N ASP A 90 -17.21 1.41 -1.67
CA ASP A 90 -16.64 0.16 -2.18
C ASP A 90 -15.80 0.45 -3.43
N PHE A 91 -14.47 0.35 -3.29
CA PHE A 91 -13.53 0.48 -4.40
C PHE A 91 -13.12 -0.87 -5.00
N SER A 92 -13.79 -1.97 -4.65
CA SER A 92 -13.41 -3.32 -5.10
C SER A 92 -13.57 -3.54 -6.61
N GLY A 93 -14.41 -2.74 -7.27
CA GLY A 93 -14.63 -2.77 -8.71
C GLY A 93 -13.54 -2.05 -9.52
N GLU A 94 -13.58 -2.19 -10.84
CA GLU A 94 -12.77 -1.34 -11.73
C GLU A 94 -13.22 0.11 -11.59
N ALA A 95 -12.28 1.00 -11.25
CA ALA A 95 -12.54 2.42 -11.21
C ALA A 95 -12.37 3.02 -12.61
N TYR A 96 -13.49 3.26 -13.31
CA TYR A 96 -13.46 3.94 -14.60
C TYR A 96 -12.99 5.38 -14.43
N TYR A 97 -12.06 5.77 -15.30
CA TYR A 97 -11.45 7.10 -15.29
C TYR A 97 -12.52 8.21 -15.29
N SER A 98 -12.30 9.24 -14.47
CA SER A 98 -13.17 10.42 -14.32
C SER A 98 -14.58 10.17 -13.75
N THR A 99 -14.84 9.00 -13.16
CA THR A 99 -16.06 8.81 -12.35
C THR A 99 -15.90 9.46 -10.96
N PRO A 100 -16.98 9.86 -10.28
CA PRO A 100 -16.90 10.38 -8.91
C PRO A 100 -16.17 9.44 -7.95
N ASN A 101 -16.44 8.13 -8.04
CA ASN A 101 -15.76 7.12 -7.22
C ASN A 101 -14.27 7.05 -7.54
N TYR A 102 -13.87 7.15 -8.81
CA TYR A 102 -12.45 7.22 -9.18
C TYR A 102 -11.76 8.44 -8.57
N LEU A 103 -12.39 9.62 -8.65
CA LEU A 103 -11.81 10.84 -8.08
C LEU A 103 -11.68 10.75 -6.55
N GLU A 104 -12.69 10.23 -5.86
CA GLU A 104 -12.64 10.04 -4.41
C GLU A 104 -11.52 9.07 -4.01
N MET A 105 -11.38 7.96 -4.73
CA MET A 105 -10.28 7.00 -4.53
C MET A 105 -8.91 7.67 -4.65
N MET A 106 -8.74 8.51 -5.67
CA MET A 106 -7.49 9.25 -5.91
C MET A 106 -7.22 10.27 -4.82
N TRP A 107 -8.23 11.02 -4.37
CA TRP A 107 -8.08 11.96 -3.25
C TRP A 107 -7.67 11.26 -1.97
N ARG A 108 -8.31 10.13 -1.64
CA ARG A 108 -7.94 9.31 -0.46
C ARG A 108 -6.51 8.82 -0.53
N ARG A 109 -6.07 8.38 -1.71
CA ARG A 109 -4.68 7.99 -1.94
C ARG A 109 -3.73 9.17 -1.72
N ILE A 110 -4.02 10.34 -2.27
CA ILE A 110 -3.18 11.55 -2.09
C ILE A 110 -3.10 11.94 -0.61
N ASP A 111 -4.23 11.94 0.10
CA ASP A 111 -4.27 12.26 1.54
C ASP A 111 -3.48 11.25 2.38
N PHE A 112 -3.57 9.96 2.04
CA PHE A 112 -2.79 8.93 2.69
C PHE A 112 -1.29 9.13 2.45
N LEU A 113 -0.86 9.39 1.22
CA LEU A 113 0.54 9.68 0.91
C LEU A 113 1.05 10.92 1.64
N ARG A 114 0.22 11.98 1.76
CA ARG A 114 0.54 13.15 2.59
C ARG A 114 0.76 12.79 4.06
N SER A 115 -0.04 11.89 4.63
CA SER A 115 0.16 11.45 6.02
C SER A 115 1.50 10.76 6.22
N ILE A 116 1.94 9.93 5.27
CA ILE A 116 3.26 9.26 5.32
C ILE A 116 4.41 10.28 5.34
N LEU A 117 4.33 11.34 4.53
CA LEU A 117 5.30 12.43 4.57
C LEU A 117 5.28 13.15 5.92
N THR A 118 4.08 13.39 6.48
CA THR A 118 3.91 14.07 7.77
C THR A 118 4.49 13.23 8.93
N MET A 119 4.52 11.91 8.79
CA MET A 119 5.16 10.97 9.74
C MET A 119 6.69 10.94 9.61
N GLY A 120 7.27 11.66 8.64
CA GLY A 120 8.71 11.78 8.44
C GLY A 120 9.35 10.67 7.61
N TYR A 121 8.55 9.96 6.81
CA TYR A 121 9.04 9.00 5.81
C TYR A 121 9.16 9.66 4.44
N SER A 122 10.12 9.19 3.65
CA SER A 122 10.17 9.41 2.21
C SER A 122 9.57 8.19 1.49
N PHE A 123 9.10 8.34 0.25
CA PHE A 123 8.62 7.18 -0.49
C PHE A 123 8.88 7.22 -1.99
N ILE A 124 9.04 6.04 -2.56
CA ILE A 124 8.90 5.76 -3.99
C ILE A 124 7.50 5.18 -4.18
N PHE A 125 6.69 5.79 -5.02
CA PHE A 125 5.32 5.32 -5.26
C PHE A 125 5.22 4.63 -6.62
N THR A 126 4.58 3.46 -6.66
CA THR A 126 4.46 2.61 -7.85
C THR A 126 3.03 2.08 -8.03
N LEU A 127 2.71 1.70 -9.27
CA LEU A 127 1.38 1.35 -9.79
C LEU A 127 0.35 2.50 -9.80
N ARG A 128 -0.38 2.54 -10.92
CA ARG A 128 -1.14 3.63 -11.53
C ARG A 128 -1.77 4.63 -10.56
#